data_AF-A0A553Q4W8-F1
#
_entry.id   AF-A0A553Q4W8-F1
#
_cell.length_a   1.000
_cell.length_b   1.000
_cell.length_c   1.000
_cell.angle_alpha   90.00
_cell.angle_beta   90.00
_cell.angle_gamma   90.00
#
_symmetry.space_group_name_H-M   'P 1'
#
loop_
_entity.id
_entity.type
_entity.pdbx_description
1 polymer ?
#
loop_
_entity_poly.entity_id
_entity_poly.type
_entity_poly.pdbx_seq_one_letter_code
_entity_poly.pdbx_strand_id
1 'polypeptide(L)'
;GVPFPQNEANAMDVVIQFAVHKLGFQLSDIVIYAWSIGGFTASWAVMSYPEIRALVLDASFDDLLPLALKVMPDSWRPLVTYTVRRYMNLNNAEQLCKYQGPVLLIRRTKDEIITTTGPEDIMSNRGNDLLLKLLHHRYPKVMTDDAVAAVRRWLSAGSHIEEESVYRGYEVDNEWCLSVLLSYQTDRETLFPWSVGEDMTLDGRRQLALFLASMEALVDLEVRGQRETQKVLSILKAVQSGGL
;
A
#
# COMPACT_ATOMS: atom_id res chain seq x y z
N GLY A 1 -25.61 -2.00 15.11
CA GLY A 1 -24.82 -0.81 14.73
C GLY A 1 -25.31 -0.30 13.39
N VAL A 2 -25.04 0.97 13.09
CA VAL A 2 -25.25 1.55 11.75
C VAL A 2 -23.90 1.49 11.01
N PRO A 3 -23.82 1.06 9.75
CA PRO A 3 -22.56 0.74 9.08
C PRO A 3 -21.87 2.00 8.50
N PHE A 4 -21.73 3.06 9.29
CA PHE A 4 -21.00 4.27 8.87
C PHE A 4 -19.50 4.14 9.17
N PRO A 5 -18.63 4.82 8.40
CA PRO A 5 -17.18 4.75 8.60
C PRO A 5 -16.75 5.08 10.04
N GLN A 6 -17.42 6.04 10.69
CA GLN A 6 -17.14 6.38 12.09
C GLN A 6 -17.48 5.24 13.07
N ASN A 7 -18.53 4.46 12.79
CA ASN A 7 -18.88 3.32 13.62
C ASN A 7 -17.83 2.20 13.50
N GLU A 8 -17.29 1.97 12.31
CA GLU A 8 -16.18 1.03 12.10
C GLU A 8 -14.90 1.47 12.83
N ALA A 9 -14.56 2.76 12.74
CA ALA A 9 -13.44 3.34 13.49
C ALA A 9 -13.61 3.17 15.01
N ASN A 10 -14.80 3.52 15.54
CA ASN A 10 -15.09 3.35 16.97
C ASN A 10 -15.04 1.89 17.41
N ALA A 11 -15.50 0.95 16.57
CA ALA A 11 -15.42 -0.47 16.88
C ALA A 11 -13.95 -0.93 16.96
N MET A 12 -13.11 -0.46 16.05
CA MET A 12 -11.68 -0.77 16.04
C MET A 12 -10.92 -0.16 17.23
N ASP A 13 -11.25 1.08 17.63
CA ASP A 13 -10.76 1.69 18.88
C ASP A 13 -11.00 0.74 20.06
N VAL A 14 -12.24 0.27 20.24
CA VAL A 14 -12.58 -0.66 21.33
C VAL A 14 -11.75 -1.94 21.27
N VAL A 15 -11.50 -2.50 20.08
CA VAL A 15 -10.66 -3.69 19.91
C VAL A 15 -9.22 -3.43 20.35
N ILE A 16 -8.64 -2.29 19.94
CA ILE A 16 -7.26 -1.92 20.30
C ILE A 16 -7.15 -1.64 21.80
N GLN A 17 -8.09 -0.87 22.36
CA GLN A 17 -8.16 -0.59 23.80
C GLN A 17 -8.28 -1.88 24.62
N PHE A 18 -9.07 -2.84 24.15
CA PHE A 18 -9.18 -4.14 24.80
C PHE A 18 -7.86 -4.92 24.74
N ALA A 19 -7.21 -4.97 23.58
CA ALA A 19 -5.92 -5.63 23.42
C ALA A 19 -4.84 -5.03 24.35
N VAL A 20 -4.78 -3.70 24.45
CA VAL A 20 -3.80 -3.00 25.29
C VAL A 20 -4.15 -3.13 26.77
N HIS A 21 -5.37 -2.78 27.16
CA HIS A 21 -5.71 -2.62 28.58
C HIS A 21 -6.23 -3.89 29.27
N LYS A 22 -6.73 -4.87 28.51
CA LYS A 22 -7.24 -6.13 29.07
C LYS A 22 -6.32 -7.31 28.79
N LEU A 23 -5.72 -7.36 27.61
CA LEU A 23 -4.81 -8.45 27.24
C LEU A 23 -3.33 -8.10 27.50
N GLY A 24 -3.00 -6.81 27.71
CA GLY A 24 -1.65 -6.38 28.09
C GLY A 24 -0.66 -6.33 26.93
N PHE A 25 -1.13 -6.33 25.67
CA PHE A 25 -0.24 -6.17 24.52
C PHE A 25 0.27 -4.73 24.42
N GLN A 26 1.55 -4.56 24.06
CA GLN A 26 2.05 -3.26 23.64
C GLN A 26 1.64 -3.01 22.18
N LEU A 27 1.41 -1.75 21.81
CA LEU A 27 1.09 -1.39 20.42
C LEU A 27 2.19 -1.89 19.44
N SER A 28 3.45 -1.82 19.84
CA SER A 28 4.62 -2.29 19.06
C SER A 28 4.68 -3.81 18.85
N ASP A 29 3.81 -4.57 19.52
CA ASP A 29 3.68 -6.02 19.37
C ASP A 29 2.47 -6.39 18.50
N ILE A 30 1.64 -5.42 18.10
CA ILE A 30 0.42 -5.62 17.31
C ILE A 30 0.73 -5.47 15.83
N VAL A 31 0.24 -6.43 15.04
CA VAL A 31 0.19 -6.35 13.57
C VAL A 31 -1.27 -6.40 13.15
N ILE A 32 -1.70 -5.47 12.30
CA ILE A 32 -3.05 -5.47 11.75
C ILE A 32 -3.05 -6.10 10.36
N TYR A 33 -3.90 -7.11 10.18
CA TYR A 33 -4.23 -7.65 8.87
C TYR A 33 -5.66 -7.23 8.52
N ALA A 34 -5.86 -6.75 7.29
CA ALA A 34 -7.19 -6.45 6.79
C ALA A 34 -7.34 -6.87 5.33
N TRP A 35 -8.58 -7.23 4.99
CA TRP A 35 -8.96 -7.65 3.65
C TRP A 35 -10.04 -6.72 3.09
N SER A 36 -9.86 -6.30 1.84
CA SER A 36 -10.85 -5.51 1.09
C SER A 36 -11.30 -4.26 1.82
N ILE A 37 -12.60 -4.11 2.09
CA ILE A 37 -13.21 -2.97 2.80
C ILE A 37 -12.63 -2.75 4.20
N GLY A 38 -12.13 -3.82 4.85
CA GLY A 38 -11.48 -3.71 6.15
C GLY A 38 -10.21 -2.84 6.12
N GLY A 39 -9.65 -2.58 4.93
CA GLY A 39 -8.51 -1.68 4.76
C GLY A 39 -8.80 -0.25 5.23
N PHE A 40 -10.06 0.21 5.19
CA PHE A 40 -10.45 1.47 5.81
C PHE A 40 -10.20 1.43 7.32
N THR A 41 -10.79 0.46 8.00
CA THR A 41 -10.71 0.32 9.45
C THR A 41 -9.27 0.12 9.93
N ALA A 42 -8.49 -0.64 9.16
CA ALA A 42 -7.09 -0.89 9.47
C ALA A 42 -6.17 0.32 9.21
N SER A 43 -6.38 1.05 8.12
CA SER A 43 -5.64 2.30 7.87
C SER A 43 -5.99 3.38 8.90
N TRP A 44 -7.26 3.44 9.35
CA TRP A 44 -7.67 4.30 10.45
C TRP A 44 -6.96 3.93 11.76
N ALA A 45 -6.84 2.64 12.06
CA ALA A 45 -6.17 2.15 13.25
C ALA A 45 -4.70 2.57 13.29
N VAL A 46 -3.94 2.28 12.23
CA VAL A 46 -2.50 2.61 12.22
C VAL A 46 -2.22 4.10 12.09
N MET A 47 -3.17 4.88 11.55
CA MET A 47 -3.12 6.34 11.61
C MET A 47 -3.31 6.86 13.04
N SER A 48 -4.19 6.22 13.83
CA SER A 48 -4.56 6.66 15.18
C SER A 48 -3.63 6.13 16.27
N TYR A 49 -3.00 4.97 16.01
CA TYR A 49 -2.03 4.29 16.86
C TYR A 49 -0.75 4.04 16.07
N PRO A 50 0.07 5.08 15.86
CA PRO A 50 1.26 5.00 15.00
C PRO A 50 2.35 4.06 15.53
N GLU A 51 2.29 3.66 16.81
CA GLU A 51 3.18 2.68 17.42
C GLU A 51 2.83 1.22 17.06
N ILE A 52 1.73 0.99 16.35
CA ILE A 52 1.42 -0.34 15.79
C ILE A 52 2.57 -0.80 14.91
N ARG A 53 2.94 -2.08 15.03
CA ARG A 53 4.17 -2.60 14.43
C ARG A 53 4.16 -2.62 12.92
N ALA A 54 3.07 -3.12 12.33
CA ALA A 54 2.97 -3.33 10.90
C ALA A 54 1.50 -3.42 10.46
N LEU A 55 1.27 -3.09 9.19
CA LEU A 55 0.00 -3.25 8.51
C LEU A 55 0.13 -4.20 7.31
N VAL A 56 -0.81 -5.12 7.17
CA VAL A 56 -0.97 -5.96 5.98
C VAL A 56 -2.35 -5.71 5.38
N LEU A 57 -2.39 -5.24 4.13
CA LEU A 57 -3.62 -5.00 3.38
C LEU A 57 -3.73 -5.98 2.22
N ASP A 58 -4.70 -6.88 2.27
CA ASP A 58 -4.99 -7.83 1.21
C ASP A 58 -6.18 -7.35 0.38
N ALA A 59 -6.01 -7.31 -0.95
CA ALA A 59 -7.04 -6.95 -1.91
C ALA A 59 -7.85 -5.71 -1.50
N SER A 60 -7.17 -4.66 -1.05
CA SER A 60 -7.79 -3.39 -0.65
C SER A 60 -7.66 -2.32 -1.74
N PHE A 61 -8.14 -1.12 -1.45
CA PHE A 61 -8.25 -0.01 -2.39
C PHE A 61 -7.87 1.31 -1.73
N ASP A 62 -7.62 2.33 -2.55
CA ASP A 62 -7.21 3.66 -2.10
C ASP A 62 -8.38 4.57 -1.73
N ASP A 63 -9.47 4.48 -2.49
CA ASP A 63 -10.66 5.33 -2.38
C ASP A 63 -11.91 4.54 -2.85
N LEU A 64 -13.02 4.66 -2.13
CA LEU A 64 -14.27 3.99 -2.48
C LEU A 64 -14.96 4.58 -3.73
N LEU A 65 -14.81 5.88 -3.99
CA LEU A 65 -15.61 6.56 -5.01
C LEU A 65 -15.46 5.94 -6.43
N PRO A 66 -14.27 5.63 -6.94
CA PRO A 66 -14.12 4.99 -8.25
C PRO A 66 -14.85 3.64 -8.33
N LEU A 67 -14.82 2.85 -7.26
CA LEU A 67 -15.49 1.55 -7.18
C LEU A 67 -17.02 1.71 -7.14
N ALA A 68 -17.52 2.69 -6.40
CA ALA A 68 -18.95 2.98 -6.36
C ALA A 68 -19.46 3.45 -7.74
N LEU A 69 -18.68 4.27 -8.45
CA LEU A 69 -19.05 4.74 -9.78
C LEU A 69 -19.05 3.62 -10.84
N LYS A 70 -18.21 2.59 -10.71
CA LYS A 70 -18.25 1.40 -11.58
C LYS A 70 -19.59 0.68 -11.51
N VAL A 71 -20.17 0.56 -10.32
CA VAL A 71 -21.37 -0.26 -10.07
C VAL A 71 -22.66 0.48 -10.42
N MET A 72 -22.63 1.81 -10.38
CA MET A 72 -23.82 2.64 -10.50
C MET A 72 -23.99 3.20 -11.92
N PRO A 73 -25.23 3.48 -12.38
CA PRO A 73 -25.45 4.10 -13.68
C PRO A 73 -24.76 5.48 -13.79
N ASP A 74 -24.17 5.79 -14.94
CA ASP A 74 -23.47 7.07 -15.18
C ASP A 74 -24.37 8.29 -14.91
N SER A 75 -25.67 8.17 -15.21
CA SER A 75 -26.67 9.23 -14.94
C SER A 75 -26.77 9.62 -13.47
N TRP A 76 -26.34 8.76 -12.54
CA TRP A 76 -26.38 9.00 -11.09
C TRP A 76 -25.05 9.48 -10.52
N ARG A 77 -24.02 9.66 -11.36
CA ARG A 77 -22.68 10.08 -10.93
C ARG A 77 -22.68 11.23 -9.92
N PRO A 78 -23.41 12.35 -10.10
CA PRO A 78 -23.42 13.43 -9.11
C PRO A 78 -23.98 13.01 -7.74
N LEU A 79 -25.05 12.22 -7.72
CA LEU A 79 -25.68 11.73 -6.50
C LEU A 79 -24.77 10.73 -5.77
N VAL A 80 -24.15 9.81 -6.52
CA VAL A 80 -23.21 8.82 -5.97
C VAL A 80 -21.99 9.52 -5.39
N THR A 81 -21.40 10.47 -6.13
CA THR A 81 -20.26 11.27 -5.64
C THR A 81 -20.62 12.01 -4.35
N TYR A 82 -21.76 12.72 -4.32
CA TYR A 82 -22.21 13.40 -3.11
C TYR A 82 -22.40 12.43 -1.93
N THR A 83 -23.12 11.33 -2.15
CA THR A 83 -23.44 10.36 -1.09
C THR A 83 -22.19 9.69 -0.54
N VAL A 84 -21.29 9.22 -1.40
CA VAL A 84 -20.03 8.59 -0.99
C VAL A 84 -19.17 9.58 -0.20
N ARG A 85 -18.93 10.77 -0.75
CA ARG A 85 -18.07 11.77 -0.08
C ARG A 85 -18.65 12.28 1.23
N ARG A 86 -19.98 12.37 1.34
CA ARG A 86 -20.65 12.88 2.53
C ARG A 86 -20.81 11.85 3.63
N TYR A 87 -21.12 10.60 3.29
CA TYR A 87 -21.57 9.60 4.27
C TYR A 87 -20.70 8.33 4.33
N MET A 88 -19.97 8.00 3.26
CA MET A 88 -19.19 6.75 3.12
C MET A 88 -17.78 7.03 2.60
N ASN A 89 -17.12 8.07 3.10
CA ASN A 89 -15.80 8.48 2.60
C ASN A 89 -14.70 7.55 3.11
N LEU A 90 -14.52 6.40 2.44
CA LEU A 90 -13.42 5.48 2.73
C LEU A 90 -12.16 5.94 1.99
N ASN A 91 -11.36 6.75 2.69
CA ASN A 91 -10.14 7.40 2.18
C ASN A 91 -8.86 6.68 2.63
N ASN A 92 -8.80 5.37 2.41
CA ASN A 92 -7.76 4.48 2.92
C ASN A 92 -6.34 5.00 2.64
N ALA A 93 -6.08 5.51 1.43
CA ALA A 93 -4.76 6.04 1.08
C ALA A 93 -4.38 7.28 1.90
N GLU A 94 -5.32 8.19 2.17
CA GLU A 94 -5.06 9.40 2.98
C GLU A 94 -4.75 9.05 4.44
N GLN A 95 -5.43 8.02 4.97
CA GLN A 95 -5.16 7.51 6.32
C GLN A 95 -3.82 6.78 6.37
N LEU A 96 -3.56 5.90 5.39
CA LEU A 96 -2.34 5.12 5.28
C LEU A 96 -1.08 5.99 5.15
N CYS A 97 -1.15 7.10 4.42
CA CYS A 97 -0.02 8.03 4.27
C CYS A 97 0.45 8.62 5.61
N LYS A 98 -0.40 8.67 6.65
CA LYS A 98 -0.02 9.17 7.96
C LYS A 98 0.72 8.13 8.81
N TYR A 99 0.72 6.87 8.39
CA TYR A 99 1.37 5.79 9.11
C TYR A 99 2.83 5.64 8.67
N GLN A 100 3.71 5.74 9.65
CA GLN A 100 5.17 5.74 9.49
C GLN A 100 5.77 4.33 9.47
N GLY A 101 5.02 3.34 9.96
CA GLY A 101 5.52 1.98 10.08
C GLY A 101 5.43 1.17 8.78
N PRO A 102 5.96 -0.06 8.81
CA PRO A 102 5.94 -1.02 7.70
C PRO A 102 4.52 -1.34 7.19
N VAL A 103 4.34 -1.35 5.87
CA VAL A 103 3.07 -1.68 5.20
C VAL A 103 3.35 -2.72 4.12
N LEU A 104 2.61 -3.82 4.13
CA LEU A 104 2.59 -4.81 3.06
C LEU A 104 1.23 -4.74 2.35
N LEU A 105 1.22 -4.52 1.05
CA LEU A 105 0.01 -4.70 0.24
C LEU A 105 0.10 -6.05 -0.48
N ILE A 106 -1.02 -6.77 -0.48
CA ILE A 106 -1.20 -8.01 -1.21
C ILE A 106 -2.20 -7.72 -2.32
N ARG A 107 -1.73 -7.80 -3.57
CA ARG A 107 -2.55 -7.59 -4.77
C ARG A 107 -3.05 -8.93 -5.29
N ARG A 108 -4.28 -8.91 -5.80
CA ARG A 108 -4.87 -10.00 -6.57
C ARG A 108 -5.14 -9.48 -7.98
N THR A 109 -4.49 -10.06 -8.98
CA THR A 109 -4.56 -9.63 -10.38
C THR A 109 -5.88 -9.99 -11.05
N LYS A 110 -6.57 -11.03 -10.57
CA LYS A 110 -7.87 -11.50 -11.08
C LYS A 110 -9.05 -11.02 -10.22
N ASP A 111 -8.89 -9.88 -9.53
CA ASP A 111 -9.93 -9.35 -8.64
C ASP A 111 -10.98 -8.54 -9.39
N GLU A 112 -12.24 -8.98 -9.35
CA GLU A 112 -13.36 -8.30 -9.99
C GLU A 112 -13.95 -7.15 -9.15
N ILE A 113 -13.66 -7.12 -7.85
CA ILE A 113 -14.31 -6.22 -6.90
C ILE A 113 -13.54 -4.91 -6.77
N ILE A 114 -12.21 -4.97 -6.63
CA ILE A 114 -11.37 -3.76 -6.47
C ILE A 114 -10.86 -3.19 -7.80
N THR A 115 -11.37 -3.65 -8.94
CA THR A 115 -11.09 -3.10 -10.28
C THR A 115 -12.16 -2.11 -10.71
N THR A 116 -11.85 -1.15 -11.60
CA THR A 116 -12.80 -0.12 -12.07
C THR A 116 -13.44 -0.40 -13.42
N THR A 117 -12.86 -1.29 -14.24
CA THR A 117 -13.39 -1.64 -15.57
C THR A 117 -13.74 -3.14 -15.64
N GLY A 118 -12.87 -4.02 -15.15
CA GLY A 118 -13.07 -5.48 -15.10
C GLY A 118 -11.79 -6.22 -14.72
N PRO A 119 -11.84 -7.55 -14.52
CA PRO A 119 -10.69 -8.35 -14.07
C PRO A 119 -9.57 -8.46 -15.12
N GLU A 120 -9.89 -8.31 -16.40
CA GLU A 120 -8.92 -8.37 -17.51
C GLU A 120 -8.04 -7.11 -17.58
N ASP A 121 -8.48 -6.00 -16.98
CA ASP A 121 -7.74 -4.75 -16.92
C ASP A 121 -7.07 -4.62 -15.55
N ILE A 122 -5.91 -5.25 -15.42
CA ILE A 122 -5.07 -5.26 -14.22
C ILE A 122 -4.76 -3.83 -13.74
N MET A 123 -4.63 -2.88 -14.68
CA MET A 123 -4.31 -1.49 -14.34
C MET A 123 -5.46 -0.78 -13.64
N SER A 124 -6.70 -1.23 -13.84
CA SER A 124 -7.89 -0.69 -13.18
C SER A 124 -8.00 -1.07 -11.70
N ASN A 125 -7.14 -1.96 -11.21
CA ASN A 125 -7.09 -2.43 -9.82
C ASN A 125 -6.68 -1.28 -8.88
N ARG A 126 -7.56 -0.92 -7.94
CA ARG A 126 -7.35 0.18 -6.98
C ARG A 126 -6.23 -0.07 -5.97
N GLY A 127 -5.74 -1.30 -5.83
CA GLY A 127 -4.51 -1.60 -5.10
C GLY A 127 -3.28 -0.94 -5.74
N ASN A 128 -3.27 -0.78 -7.07
CA ASN A 128 -2.20 -0.07 -7.79
C ASN A 128 -2.18 1.43 -7.40
N ASP A 129 -3.34 2.08 -7.36
CA ASP A 129 -3.45 3.48 -6.91
C ASP A 129 -3.07 3.64 -5.44
N LEU A 130 -3.41 2.67 -4.58
CA LEU A 130 -3.05 2.67 -3.17
C LEU A 130 -1.53 2.64 -3.00
N LEU A 131 -0.87 1.71 -3.71
CA LEU A 131 0.59 1.60 -3.76
C LEU A 131 1.24 2.91 -4.23
N LEU A 132 0.79 3.43 -5.37
CA LEU A 132 1.38 4.63 -5.97
C LEU A 132 1.22 5.85 -5.06
N LYS A 133 0.07 6.02 -4.40
CA LYS A 133 -0.15 7.09 -3.43
C LYS A 133 0.76 6.97 -2.21
N LEU A 134 0.94 5.75 -1.69
CA LEU A 134 1.84 5.49 -0.56
C LEU A 134 3.29 5.81 -0.92
N LEU A 135 3.78 5.27 -2.04
CA LEU A 135 5.15 5.50 -2.50
C LEU A 135 5.39 6.99 -2.79
N HIS A 136 4.44 7.66 -3.43
CA HIS A 136 4.57 9.08 -3.74
C HIS A 136 4.60 9.93 -2.47
N HIS A 137 3.85 9.56 -1.43
CA HIS A 137 3.92 10.21 -0.13
C HIS A 137 5.25 9.94 0.58
N ARG A 138 5.73 8.70 0.58
CA ARG A 138 6.95 8.32 1.31
C ARG A 138 8.24 8.77 0.63
N TYR A 139 8.28 8.74 -0.70
CA TYR A 139 9.48 8.98 -1.51
C TYR A 139 9.19 9.98 -2.65
N PRO A 140 8.75 11.21 -2.34
CA PRO A 140 8.28 12.16 -3.34
C PRO A 140 9.34 12.53 -4.39
N LYS A 141 10.63 12.52 -4.01
CA LYS A 141 11.73 12.86 -4.93
C LYS A 141 12.12 11.69 -5.86
N VAL A 142 11.84 10.45 -5.45
CA VAL A 142 11.96 9.24 -6.29
C VAL A 142 10.79 9.14 -7.26
N MET A 143 9.57 9.37 -6.78
CA MET A 143 8.32 9.14 -7.51
C MET A 143 7.96 10.30 -8.46
N THR A 144 8.91 10.64 -9.36
CA THR A 144 8.68 11.53 -10.50
C THR A 144 7.80 10.88 -11.57
N ASP A 145 7.30 11.66 -12.53
CA ASP A 145 6.42 11.15 -13.60
C ASP A 145 7.03 9.96 -14.36
N ASP A 146 8.33 10.03 -14.66
CA ASP A 146 9.08 8.96 -15.32
C ASP A 146 9.20 7.69 -14.47
N ALA A 147 9.43 7.84 -13.17
CA ALA A 147 9.51 6.72 -12.24
C ALA A 147 8.13 6.08 -12.03
N VAL A 148 7.08 6.90 -11.90
CA VAL A 148 5.68 6.46 -11.85
C VAL A 148 5.31 5.68 -13.12
N ALA A 149 5.74 6.15 -14.30
CA ALA A 149 5.51 5.44 -15.56
C ALA A 149 6.20 4.07 -15.58
N ALA A 150 7.44 3.97 -15.07
CA ALA A 150 8.14 2.70 -14.93
C ALA A 150 7.40 1.74 -13.99
N VAL A 151 6.96 2.21 -12.81
CA VAL A 151 6.18 1.41 -11.86
C VAL A 151 4.85 0.99 -12.46
N ARG A 152 4.13 1.88 -13.17
CA ARG A 152 2.88 1.52 -13.87
C ARG A 152 3.09 0.45 -14.93
N ARG A 153 4.20 0.51 -15.67
CA ARG A 153 4.57 -0.54 -16.64
C ARG A 153 4.79 -1.88 -15.95
N TRP A 154 5.46 -1.88 -14.80
CA TRP A 154 5.62 -3.09 -13.99
C TRP A 154 4.28 -3.61 -13.46
N LEU A 155 3.41 -2.74 -12.93
CA LEU A 155 2.07 -3.09 -12.46
C LEU A 155 1.15 -3.64 -13.55
N SER A 156 1.39 -3.29 -14.82
CA SER A 156 0.65 -3.79 -15.98
C SER A 156 1.04 -5.22 -16.37
N ALA A 157 2.13 -5.76 -15.82
CA ALA A 157 2.52 -7.14 -16.04
C ALA A 157 1.48 -8.10 -15.45
N GLY A 158 1.05 -9.08 -16.26
CA GLY A 158 0.10 -10.11 -15.86
C GLY A 158 0.77 -11.40 -15.39
N SER A 159 2.10 -11.47 -15.42
CA SER A 159 2.86 -12.64 -14.99
C SER A 159 4.23 -12.26 -14.42
N HIS A 160 4.83 -13.21 -13.70
CA HIS A 160 6.11 -12.99 -13.02
C HIS A 160 7.25 -12.80 -14.03
N ILE A 161 7.15 -13.48 -15.17
CA ILE A 161 8.13 -13.37 -16.27
C ILE A 161 8.09 -11.95 -16.86
N GLU A 162 6.91 -11.36 -17.01
CA GLU A 162 6.75 -9.99 -17.47
C GLU A 162 7.24 -8.97 -16.43
N GLU A 163 6.91 -9.18 -15.15
CA GLU A 163 7.44 -8.37 -14.04
C GLU A 163 8.97 -8.36 -14.06
N GLU A 164 9.61 -9.53 -14.13
CA GLU A 164 11.06 -9.68 -14.22
C GLU A 164 11.62 -9.05 -15.48
N SER A 165 10.93 -9.16 -16.62
CA SER A 165 11.39 -8.56 -17.87
C SER A 165 11.40 -7.03 -17.78
N VAL A 166 10.39 -6.41 -17.16
CA VAL A 166 10.38 -4.96 -16.90
C VAL A 166 11.51 -4.60 -15.93
N TYR A 167 11.65 -5.36 -14.84
CA TYR A 167 12.67 -5.12 -13.81
C TYR A 167 14.10 -5.17 -14.40
N ARG A 168 14.39 -6.19 -15.21
CA ARG A 168 15.69 -6.30 -15.92
C ARG A 168 15.86 -5.24 -17.00
N GLY A 169 14.78 -4.85 -17.67
CA GLY A 169 14.82 -3.82 -18.72
C GLY A 169 15.20 -2.42 -18.20
N TYR A 170 14.96 -2.14 -16.92
CA TYR A 170 15.43 -0.94 -16.23
C TYR A 170 16.76 -1.14 -15.49
N GLU A 171 17.39 -2.30 -15.63
CA GLU A 171 18.68 -2.64 -15.02
C GLU A 171 18.69 -2.42 -13.50
N VAL A 172 17.59 -2.77 -12.83
CA VAL A 172 17.45 -2.51 -11.38
C VAL A 172 18.47 -3.32 -10.59
N ASP A 173 19.39 -2.61 -9.93
CA ASP A 173 20.36 -3.18 -9.01
C ASP A 173 19.83 -3.15 -7.56
N ASN A 174 19.52 -4.35 -7.03
CA ASN A 174 18.98 -4.51 -5.69
C ASN A 174 19.97 -4.10 -4.60
N GLU A 175 21.26 -4.40 -4.76
CA GLU A 175 22.28 -4.09 -3.73
C GLU A 175 22.52 -2.59 -3.68
N TRP A 176 22.59 -1.95 -4.85
CA TRP A 176 22.67 -0.50 -4.95
C TRP A 176 21.43 0.16 -4.32
N CYS A 177 20.20 -0.25 -4.66
CA CYS A 177 18.98 0.33 -4.10
C CYS A 177 18.93 0.21 -2.56
N LEU A 178 19.28 -0.96 -2.02
CA LEU A 178 19.37 -1.16 -0.56
C LEU A 178 20.40 -0.22 0.08
N SER A 179 21.60 -0.14 -0.50
CA SER A 179 22.67 0.71 0.04
C SER A 179 22.26 2.18 0.11
N VAL A 180 21.52 2.66 -0.90
CA VAL A 180 20.98 4.01 -0.94
C VAL A 180 19.97 4.22 0.20
N LEU A 181 18.97 3.35 0.34
CA LEU A 181 17.93 3.52 1.37
C LEU A 181 18.51 3.48 2.79
N LEU A 182 19.43 2.54 3.06
CA LEU A 182 20.10 2.42 4.35
C LEU A 182 20.91 3.69 4.70
N SER A 183 21.56 4.33 3.71
CA SER A 183 22.32 5.57 3.95
C SER A 183 21.43 6.73 4.40
N TYR A 184 20.16 6.79 3.95
CA TYR A 184 19.23 7.83 4.38
C TYR A 184 18.64 7.54 5.77
N GLN A 185 18.44 6.26 6.09
CA GLN A 185 17.96 5.82 7.39
C GLN A 185 18.98 6.09 8.52
N THR A 186 20.27 5.89 8.27
CA THR A 186 21.32 6.08 9.29
C THR A 186 21.68 7.55 9.51
N ASP A 187 21.63 8.37 8.45
CA ASP A 187 22.32 9.66 8.48
C ASP A 187 21.37 10.85 8.66
N ARG A 188 20.06 10.76 8.32
CA ARG A 188 19.23 12.00 8.15
C ARG A 188 17.75 11.93 8.51
N GLU A 189 17.01 10.85 8.20
CA GLU A 189 15.53 10.91 8.22
C GLU A 189 14.89 9.61 8.74
N THR A 190 14.26 9.68 9.92
CA THR A 190 13.58 8.51 10.53
C THR A 190 12.08 8.44 10.22
N LEU A 191 11.50 9.52 9.67
CA LEU A 191 10.08 9.64 9.37
C LEU A 191 9.89 10.07 7.91
N PHE A 192 8.87 9.53 7.28
CA PHE A 192 8.43 9.93 5.94
C PHE A 192 7.79 11.32 5.96
N PRO A 193 7.90 12.11 4.86
CA PRO A 193 8.53 11.77 3.58
C PRO A 193 10.06 11.83 3.62
N TRP A 194 10.72 10.93 2.87
CA TRP A 194 12.16 10.95 2.67
C TRP A 194 12.57 11.80 1.47
N SER A 195 13.71 12.49 1.59
CA SER A 195 14.31 13.33 0.54
C SER A 195 15.12 12.53 -0.49
N VAL A 196 15.28 11.21 -0.28
CA VAL A 196 15.96 10.31 -1.22
C VAL A 196 15.45 10.50 -2.65
N GLY A 197 16.39 10.65 -3.60
CA GLY A 197 16.07 10.91 -5.01
C GLY A 197 16.29 12.35 -5.48
N GLU A 198 16.55 13.30 -4.58
CA GLU A 198 16.76 14.72 -4.94
C GLU A 198 17.91 14.93 -5.94
N ASP A 199 19.06 14.31 -5.67
CA ASP A 199 20.27 14.39 -6.51
C ASP A 199 20.45 13.20 -7.47
N MET A 200 19.43 12.36 -7.63
CA MET A 200 19.53 11.17 -8.48
C MET A 200 19.28 11.47 -9.96
N THR A 201 19.99 10.73 -10.80
CA THR A 201 19.68 10.63 -12.23
C THR A 201 18.29 10.05 -12.44
N LEU A 202 17.75 10.26 -13.65
CA LEU A 202 16.47 9.69 -14.08
C LEU A 202 16.42 8.17 -13.89
N ASP A 203 17.48 7.48 -14.31
CA ASP A 203 17.56 6.02 -14.26
C ASP A 203 17.67 5.52 -12.82
N GLY A 204 18.44 6.21 -11.97
CA GLY A 204 18.51 5.88 -10.55
C GLY A 204 17.14 5.96 -9.85
N ARG A 205 16.32 6.98 -10.17
CA ARG A 205 14.96 7.09 -9.63
C ARG A 205 14.03 5.99 -10.13
N ARG A 206 14.10 5.65 -11.41
CA ARG A 206 13.30 4.54 -11.99
C ARG A 206 13.66 3.21 -11.35
N GLN A 207 14.95 2.94 -11.16
CA GLN A 207 15.42 1.74 -10.48
C GLN A 207 14.90 1.68 -9.04
N LEU A 208 15.10 2.76 -8.28
CA LEU A 208 14.67 2.81 -6.89
C LEU A 208 13.15 2.72 -6.73
N ALA A 209 12.37 3.34 -7.62
CA ALA A 209 10.91 3.25 -7.60
C ALA A 209 10.41 1.82 -7.86
N LEU A 210 11.00 1.12 -8.85
CA LEU A 210 10.68 -0.27 -9.14
C LEU A 210 11.07 -1.19 -7.98
N PHE A 211 12.26 -0.96 -7.42
CA PHE A 211 12.75 -1.67 -6.25
C PHE A 211 11.78 -1.53 -5.07
N LEU A 212 11.42 -0.29 -4.69
CA LEU A 212 10.48 0.00 -3.61
C LEU A 212 9.09 -0.64 -3.86
N ALA A 213 8.57 -0.55 -5.08
CA ALA A 213 7.30 -1.19 -5.45
C ALA A 213 7.34 -2.72 -5.32
N SER A 214 8.47 -3.34 -5.68
CA SER A 214 8.65 -4.80 -5.67
C SER A 214 9.04 -5.37 -4.31
N MET A 215 9.69 -4.58 -3.45
CA MET A 215 10.23 -4.99 -2.16
C MET A 215 9.30 -4.66 -1.00
N GLU A 216 8.89 -3.39 -0.90
CA GLU A 216 8.18 -2.93 0.30
C GLU A 216 6.69 -3.25 0.23
N ALA A 217 6.10 -3.21 -0.96
CA ALA A 217 4.75 -2.73 -1.01
C ALA A 217 3.75 -3.60 -1.77
N LEU A 218 4.16 -4.56 -2.61
CA LEU A 218 3.20 -5.37 -3.36
C LEU A 218 3.62 -6.83 -3.53
N VAL A 219 2.85 -7.74 -2.92
CA VAL A 219 2.91 -9.18 -3.21
C VAL A 219 1.70 -9.56 -4.05
N ASP A 220 1.94 -10.09 -5.24
CA ASP A 220 0.88 -10.57 -6.12
C ASP A 220 0.67 -12.08 -5.92
N LEU A 221 -0.47 -12.46 -5.32
CA LEU A 221 -0.74 -13.86 -4.93
C LEU A 221 -0.85 -14.80 -6.12
N GLU A 222 -1.35 -14.32 -7.25
CA GLU A 222 -1.63 -15.14 -8.43
C GLU A 222 -0.41 -15.23 -9.35
N VAL A 223 0.42 -14.18 -9.33
CA VAL A 223 1.68 -14.15 -10.07
C VAL A 223 2.81 -14.90 -9.35
N ARG A 224 2.85 -14.88 -8.00
CA ARG A 224 4.01 -15.38 -7.23
C ARG A 224 3.77 -16.71 -6.47
N GLY A 225 2.53 -17.21 -6.42
CA GLY A 225 2.18 -18.52 -5.87
C GLY A 225 2.34 -18.69 -4.35
N GLN A 226 1.88 -19.83 -3.80
CA GLN A 226 1.80 -20.12 -2.36
C GLN A 226 3.16 -20.18 -1.60
N ARG A 227 4.31 -20.20 -2.30
CA ARG A 227 5.63 -20.20 -1.64
C ARG A 227 6.03 -18.84 -1.06
N GLU A 228 5.40 -17.74 -1.48
CA GLU A 228 5.76 -16.40 -1.03
C GLU A 228 5.03 -15.94 0.25
N THR A 229 4.06 -16.69 0.76
CA THR A 229 3.51 -16.44 2.12
C THR A 229 4.60 -16.57 3.20
N GLN A 230 5.63 -17.40 2.97
CA GLN A 230 6.83 -17.46 3.81
C GLN A 230 7.75 -16.24 3.63
N LYS A 231 7.76 -15.60 2.45
CA LYS A 231 8.48 -14.35 2.19
C LYS A 231 7.79 -13.15 2.83
N VAL A 232 6.47 -13.10 2.82
CA VAL A 232 5.66 -12.14 3.60
C VAL A 232 6.00 -12.25 5.08
N LEU A 233 6.08 -13.48 5.61
CA LEU A 233 6.53 -13.73 6.98
C LEU A 233 8.01 -13.38 7.20
N SER A 234 8.88 -13.49 6.20
CA SER A 234 10.29 -13.08 6.32
C SER A 234 10.49 -11.56 6.23
N ILE A 235 9.68 -10.85 5.44
CA ILE A 235 9.67 -9.38 5.37
C ILE A 235 9.16 -8.80 6.70
N LEU A 236 8.07 -9.37 7.24
CA LEU A 236 7.62 -9.06 8.60
C LEU A 236 8.68 -9.37 9.67
N LYS A 237 9.54 -10.39 9.45
CA LYS A 237 10.69 -10.70 10.32
C LYS A 237 11.92 -9.78 10.11
N ALA A 238 12.18 -9.30 8.90
CA ALA A 238 13.27 -8.36 8.61
C ALA A 238 12.96 -6.97 9.21
N VAL A 239 11.70 -6.56 9.07
CA VAL A 239 11.08 -5.45 9.80
C VAL A 239 11.14 -5.67 11.32
N GLN A 240 11.06 -6.92 11.82
CA GLN A 240 11.20 -7.21 13.25
C GLN A 240 12.62 -6.98 13.80
N SER A 241 13.65 -7.07 12.96
CA SER A 241 15.06 -6.94 13.35
C SER A 241 15.66 -5.54 13.18
N GLY A 242 14.88 -4.53 12.77
CA GLY A 242 15.39 -3.18 12.48
C GLY A 242 16.33 -3.13 11.27
N GLY A 243 16.19 -4.09 10.35
CA GLY A 243 16.99 -4.20 9.14
C GLY A 243 16.10 -4.09 7.92
N LEU A 244 15.74 -2.85 7.58
CA LEU A 244 15.44 -2.31 6.26
C LEU A 244 15.15 -0.80 6.44
#